data_AF-A0A924M3P0-F1
#
_entry.id   AF-A0A924M3P0-F1
#
_cell.length_a   1.000
_cell.length_b   1.000
_cell.length_c   1.000
_cell.angle_alpha   90.00
_cell.angle_beta   90.00
_cell.angle_gamma   90.00
#
_symmetry.space_group_name_H-M   'P 1'
#
loop_
_entity.id
_entity.type
_entity.pdbx_description
1 polymer ?
#
loop_
_entity_poly.entity_id
_entity_poly.type
_entity_poly.pdbx_seq_one_letter_code
_entity_poly.pdbx_strand_id
1 'polypeptide(L)'
;MARIESLTLHGFKSFGEKVRLEFGPGITAVVGPNGSGKSNVVVALRWVTHSARARALRAATATDLIFHGAEGKGSVGLAEVQLELSGGLSLARRLYRDGESEQDLRGRRVRVRDALEALSNTGLGAGSLSVVGQGEVSMVVAADPKTLLEHLEEAAGLGSLASSRTQTLDRLLEAERGLDALNPLHLERIVRVEDLRRESARAEESTKLKTRQTLLERTLVRAKRQTLLEEILSLRGRVAALEVRSSEKVA
;
A
#
# COMPACT_ATOMS: atom_id res chain seq x y z
N MET A 1 -18.94 1.51 -26.91
CA MET A 1 -18.96 2.83 -26.27
C MET A 1 -20.24 2.93 -25.48
N ALA A 2 -20.18 3.28 -24.19
CA ALA A 2 -21.39 3.33 -23.36
C ALA A 2 -22.25 4.53 -23.76
N ARG A 3 -23.55 4.32 -23.95
CA ARG A 3 -24.54 5.37 -24.25
C ARG A 3 -25.31 5.69 -22.97
N ILE A 4 -25.57 6.97 -22.71
CA ILE A 4 -26.48 7.40 -21.65
C ILE A 4 -27.91 7.03 -22.07
N GLU A 5 -28.64 6.32 -21.22
CA GLU A 5 -30.04 5.95 -21.46
C GLU A 5 -30.98 6.81 -20.63
N SER A 6 -30.64 7.05 -19.37
CA SER A 6 -31.42 7.94 -18.52
C SER A 6 -30.58 8.66 -17.47
N LEU A 7 -31.04 9.85 -17.07
CA LEU A 7 -30.53 10.62 -15.95
C LEU A 7 -31.70 11.01 -15.06
N THR A 8 -31.70 10.51 -13.83
CA THR A 8 -32.70 10.86 -12.81
C THR A 8 -32.09 11.84 -11.81
N LEU A 9 -32.82 12.92 -11.51
CA LEU A 9 -32.41 14.02 -10.65
C LEU A 9 -33.46 14.20 -9.56
N HIS A 10 -33.05 14.34 -8.30
CA HIS A 10 -33.96 14.61 -7.20
C HIS A 10 -33.27 15.45 -6.13
N GLY A 11 -33.87 16.58 -5.75
CA GLY A 11 -33.28 17.53 -4.82
C GLY A 11 -31.92 18.11 -5.25
N PHE A 12 -31.56 18.05 -6.53
CA PHE A 12 -30.27 18.52 -7.04
C PHE A 12 -30.38 19.92 -7.66
N LYS A 13 -29.82 20.93 -7.00
CA LYS A 13 -29.89 22.35 -7.42
C LYS A 13 -31.31 22.75 -7.82
N SER A 14 -31.55 23.11 -9.08
CA SER A 14 -32.87 23.53 -9.58
C SER A 14 -33.93 22.43 -9.64
N PHE A 15 -33.55 21.16 -9.44
CA PHE A 15 -34.43 20.00 -9.54
C PHE A 15 -34.92 19.57 -8.15
N GLY A 16 -35.88 20.31 -7.58
CA GLY A 16 -36.46 19.97 -6.27
C GLY A 16 -37.26 18.67 -6.27
N GLU A 17 -38.04 18.43 -7.32
CA GLU A 17 -38.80 17.19 -7.51
C GLU A 17 -38.00 16.16 -8.32
N LYS A 18 -38.42 14.89 -8.23
CA LYS A 18 -37.81 13.81 -9.00
C LYS A 18 -38.14 13.97 -10.48
N VAL A 19 -37.11 14.16 -11.30
CA VAL A 19 -37.20 14.28 -12.76
C VAL A 19 -36.35 13.19 -13.39
N ARG A 20 -36.90 12.45 -14.36
CA ARG A 20 -36.17 11.49 -15.19
C ARG A 20 -36.07 12.04 -16.61
N LEU A 21 -34.83 12.15 -17.09
CA LEU A 21 -34.52 12.53 -18.47
C LEU A 21 -34.13 11.25 -19.22
N GLU A 22 -34.78 10.99 -20.35
CA GLU A 22 -34.48 9.85 -21.21
C GLU A 22 -33.71 10.31 -22.45
N PHE A 23 -32.69 9.54 -22.83
CA PHE A 23 -31.79 9.86 -23.92
C PHE A 23 -31.90 8.82 -25.02
N GLY A 24 -32.31 9.28 -26.21
CA GLY A 24 -32.39 8.45 -27.41
C GLY A 24 -31.04 8.26 -28.11
N PRO A 25 -30.96 7.38 -29.11
CA PRO A 25 -29.79 7.32 -29.99
C PRO A 25 -29.62 8.63 -30.78
N GLY A 26 -28.37 9.00 -31.06
CA GLY A 26 -28.05 10.21 -31.84
C GLY A 26 -27.85 11.45 -30.98
N ILE A 27 -28.34 12.59 -31.46
CA ILE A 27 -28.14 13.90 -30.83
C ILE A 27 -29.35 14.24 -29.96
N THR A 28 -29.12 14.52 -28.68
CA THR A 28 -30.14 15.04 -27.77
C THR A 28 -29.85 16.50 -27.47
N ALA A 29 -30.82 17.38 -27.72
CA ALA A 29 -30.71 18.80 -27.43
C ALA A 29 -31.54 19.15 -26.18
N VAL A 30 -30.91 19.84 -25.22
CA VAL A 30 -31.59 20.36 -24.02
C VAL A 30 -31.83 21.86 -24.20
N VAL A 31 -33.08 22.26 -24.39
CA VAL A 31 -33.50 23.65 -24.64
C VAL A 31 -34.37 24.19 -23.52
N GLY A 32 -34.44 25.51 -23.39
CA GLY A 32 -35.24 26.17 -22.35
C GLY A 32 -34.74 27.60 -22.06
N PRO A 33 -35.51 28.40 -21.31
CA PRO A 33 -35.16 29.79 -20.98
C PRO A 33 -33.97 29.85 -20.02
N ASN A 34 -33.35 31.04 -19.89
CA ASN A 34 -32.28 31.24 -18.93
C ASN A 34 -32.77 30.99 -17.50
N GLY A 35 -31.93 30.35 -16.67
CA GLY A 35 -32.31 29.96 -15.31
C GLY A 35 -33.12 28.66 -15.18
N SER A 36 -33.54 28.02 -16.29
CA SER A 36 -34.34 26.78 -16.24
C SER A 36 -33.59 25.51 -15.82
N GLY A 37 -32.34 25.63 -15.34
CA GLY A 37 -31.55 24.48 -14.90
C GLY A 37 -30.83 23.67 -15.98
N LYS A 38 -30.78 24.14 -17.24
CA LYS A 38 -30.07 23.42 -18.34
C LYS A 38 -28.62 23.07 -17.99
N SER A 39 -27.86 24.05 -17.51
CA SER A 39 -26.47 23.83 -17.07
C SER A 39 -26.39 22.89 -15.86
N ASN A 40 -27.47 22.76 -15.08
CA ASN A 40 -27.52 21.83 -13.95
C ASN A 40 -27.67 20.37 -14.40
N VAL A 41 -28.15 20.09 -15.61
CA VAL A 41 -28.12 18.74 -16.19
C VAL A 41 -26.66 18.30 -16.41
N VAL A 42 -25.84 19.18 -17.01
CA VAL A 42 -24.42 18.91 -17.25
C VAL A 42 -23.64 18.77 -15.94
N VAL A 43 -23.90 19.62 -14.93
CA VAL A 43 -23.23 19.47 -13.64
C VAL A 43 -23.68 18.22 -12.87
N ALA A 44 -24.92 17.76 -13.05
CA ALA A 44 -25.38 16.50 -12.47
C ALA A 44 -24.66 15.30 -13.09
N LEU A 45 -24.53 15.27 -14.43
CA LEU A 45 -23.72 14.27 -15.13
C LEU A 45 -22.29 14.25 -14.60
N ARG A 46 -21.64 15.40 -14.45
CA ARG A 46 -20.30 15.48 -13.85
C ARG A 46 -20.25 14.99 -12.42
N TRP A 47 -21.24 15.35 -11.62
CA TRP A 47 -21.25 14.99 -10.21
C TRP A 47 -21.41 13.48 -9.98
N VAL A 48 -22.21 12.80 -10.81
CA VAL A 48 -22.38 11.35 -10.71
C VAL A 48 -21.23 10.56 -11.35
N THR A 49 -20.60 11.09 -12.40
CA THR A 49 -19.50 10.40 -13.13
C THR A 49 -18.09 10.70 -12.62
N HIS A 50 -17.88 11.86 -11.98
CA HIS A 50 -16.55 12.31 -11.55
C HIS A 50 -16.49 12.53 -10.04
N SER A 51 -15.27 12.43 -9.49
CA SER A 51 -14.93 12.95 -8.15
C SER A 51 -14.85 14.49 -8.14
N ALA A 52 -15.80 15.16 -8.78
CA ALA A 52 -15.85 16.61 -8.82
C ALA A 52 -16.02 17.16 -7.39
N ARG A 53 -15.03 17.92 -6.92
CA ARG A 53 -15.14 18.72 -5.69
C ARG A 53 -16.23 19.77 -5.89
N ALA A 54 -16.90 20.20 -4.81
CA ALA A 54 -18.00 21.17 -4.85
C ALA A 54 -17.67 22.42 -5.71
N ARG A 55 -16.43 22.93 -5.60
CA ARG A 55 -15.96 24.09 -6.37
C ARG A 55 -15.99 23.90 -7.89
N ALA A 56 -15.72 22.70 -8.38
CA ALA A 56 -15.80 22.37 -9.81
C ALA A 56 -17.25 22.36 -10.33
N LEU A 57 -18.23 22.28 -9.42
CA LEU A 57 -19.65 22.26 -9.73
C LEU A 57 -20.32 23.63 -9.46
N ARG A 58 -19.54 24.71 -9.33
CA ARG A 58 -20.06 26.06 -8.98
C ARG A 58 -20.84 26.09 -7.66
N ALA A 59 -20.37 25.29 -6.69
CA ALA A 59 -20.88 25.25 -5.33
C ALA A 59 -19.76 25.64 -4.37
N ALA A 60 -20.07 26.44 -3.35
CA ALA A 60 -19.10 26.85 -2.34
C ALA A 60 -18.90 25.72 -1.31
N THR A 61 -20.01 25.09 -0.91
CA THR A 61 -20.04 23.90 -0.06
C THR A 61 -20.68 22.72 -0.79
N ALA A 62 -20.42 21.49 -0.34
CA ALA A 62 -21.06 20.33 -0.94
C ALA A 62 -22.59 20.41 -0.84
N THR A 63 -23.11 20.90 0.29
CA THR A 63 -24.54 21.04 0.56
C THR A 63 -25.24 22.03 -0.37
N ASP A 64 -24.53 22.95 -1.04
CA ASP A 64 -25.13 23.84 -2.06
C ASP A 64 -25.59 23.08 -3.32
N LEU A 65 -25.24 21.80 -3.45
CA LEU A 65 -25.80 20.93 -4.48
C LEU A 65 -27.24 20.51 -4.16
N ILE A 66 -27.68 20.65 -2.91
CA ILE A 66 -29.04 20.33 -2.46
C ILE A 66 -29.99 21.48 -2.83
N PHE A 67 -31.21 21.15 -3.24
CA PHE A 67 -32.24 22.15 -3.49
C PHE A 67 -32.67 22.83 -2.18
N HIS A 68 -32.39 24.13 -2.10
CA HIS A 68 -32.70 24.96 -0.94
C HIS A 68 -34.10 25.59 -0.95
N GLY A 69 -34.95 25.20 -1.89
CA GLY A 69 -36.30 25.75 -2.05
C GLY A 69 -36.37 26.82 -3.14
N ALA A 70 -37.60 27.08 -3.58
CA ALA A 70 -37.95 28.15 -4.51
C ALA A 70 -39.33 28.68 -4.13
N GLU A 71 -39.79 29.74 -4.78
CA GLU A 71 -41.12 30.29 -4.53
C GLU A 71 -42.19 29.20 -4.71
N GLY A 72 -42.94 28.91 -3.64
CA GLY A 72 -43.95 27.85 -3.61
C GLY A 72 -43.43 26.41 -3.44
N LYS A 73 -42.11 26.16 -3.30
CA LYS A 73 -41.54 24.82 -3.06
C LYS A 73 -40.54 24.80 -1.89
N GLY A 74 -40.78 23.90 -0.94
CA GLY A 74 -39.91 23.69 0.22
C GLY A 74 -38.53 23.11 -0.15
N SER A 75 -37.56 23.32 0.74
CA SER A 75 -36.23 22.72 0.61
C SER A 75 -36.26 21.20 0.80
N VAL A 76 -35.32 20.48 0.18
CA VAL A 76 -35.24 19.01 0.27
C VAL A 76 -34.05 18.60 1.16
N GLY A 77 -34.13 17.42 1.79
CA GLY A 77 -33.12 16.92 2.72
C GLY A 77 -31.89 16.28 2.06
N LEU A 78 -31.96 16.00 0.75
CA LEU A 78 -30.90 15.32 0.02
C LEU A 78 -30.85 15.76 -1.44
N ALA A 79 -29.69 15.57 -2.08
CA ALA A 79 -29.53 15.58 -3.52
C ALA A 79 -29.18 14.17 -4.00
N GLU A 80 -29.89 13.68 -5.01
CA GLU A 80 -29.67 12.38 -5.64
C GLU A 80 -29.60 12.55 -7.16
N VAL A 81 -28.59 11.93 -7.74
CA VAL A 81 -28.44 11.82 -9.19
C VAL A 81 -28.16 10.35 -9.53
N GLN A 82 -28.97 9.78 -10.42
CA GLN A 82 -28.81 8.43 -10.93
C GLN A 82 -28.62 8.46 -12.44
N LEU A 83 -27.56 7.80 -12.91
CA LEU A 83 -27.19 7.66 -14.30
C LEU A 83 -27.32 6.19 -14.73
N GLU A 84 -28.02 5.96 -15.83
CA GLU A 84 -28.16 4.64 -16.45
C GLU A 84 -27.48 4.67 -17.82
N LEU A 85 -26.61 3.68 -18.05
CA LEU A 85 -25.85 3.51 -19.27
C LEU A 85 -26.22 2.19 -19.96
N SER A 86 -26.12 2.18 -21.28
CA SER A 86 -26.31 0.99 -22.11
C SER A 86 -25.38 -0.13 -21.66
N GLY A 87 -25.91 -1.36 -21.56
CA GLY A 87 -25.18 -2.51 -21.02
C GLY A 87 -25.40 -2.75 -19.52
N GLY A 88 -26.41 -2.13 -18.92
CA GLY A 88 -26.87 -2.41 -17.55
C GLY A 88 -25.98 -1.82 -16.46
N LEU A 89 -25.14 -0.84 -16.80
CA LEU A 89 -24.34 -0.10 -15.83
C LEU A 89 -25.19 1.05 -15.29
N SER A 90 -25.46 1.04 -13.99
CA SER A 90 -26.14 2.16 -13.32
C SER A 90 -25.32 2.66 -12.14
N LEU A 91 -25.30 3.97 -11.98
CA LEU A 91 -24.60 4.67 -10.91
C LEU A 91 -25.57 5.63 -10.25
N ALA A 92 -25.62 5.65 -8.92
CA ALA A 92 -26.33 6.68 -8.19
C ALA A 92 -25.41 7.32 -7.16
N ARG A 93 -25.55 8.63 -6.97
CA ARG A 93 -24.84 9.39 -5.95
C ARG A 93 -25.84 10.18 -5.14
N ARG A 94 -25.75 10.06 -3.81
CA ARG A 94 -26.58 10.80 -2.85
C ARG A 94 -25.71 11.69 -1.96
N LEU A 95 -26.26 12.83 -1.58
CA LEU A 95 -25.67 13.76 -0.61
C LEU A 95 -26.76 14.23 0.35
N TYR A 96 -26.47 14.15 1.64
CA TYR A 96 -27.36 14.55 2.72
C TYR A 96 -26.91 15.88 3.34
N ARG A 97 -27.80 16.54 4.08
CA ARG A 97 -27.53 17.86 4.71
C ARG A 97 -26.45 17.84 5.78
N ASP A 98 -26.23 16.70 6.41
CA ASP A 98 -25.12 16.46 7.34
C ASP A 98 -23.76 16.34 6.64
N GLY A 99 -23.74 16.31 5.30
CA GLY A 99 -22.55 16.17 4.48
C GLY A 99 -22.19 14.72 4.17
N GLU A 100 -22.96 13.74 4.65
CA GLU A 100 -22.76 12.35 4.27
C GLU A 100 -23.04 12.17 2.77
N SER A 101 -22.23 11.33 2.13
CA SER A 101 -22.40 11.01 0.72
C SER A 101 -22.33 9.50 0.49
N GLU A 102 -23.20 9.02 -0.38
CA GLU A 102 -23.30 7.61 -0.73
C GLU A 102 -23.16 7.45 -2.24
N GLN A 103 -22.60 6.30 -2.64
CA GLN A 103 -22.55 5.89 -4.03
C GLN A 103 -23.03 4.46 -4.18
N ASP A 104 -23.88 4.27 -5.17
CA ASP A 104 -24.40 2.96 -5.56
C ASP A 104 -23.92 2.64 -6.98
N LEU A 105 -23.48 1.41 -7.18
CA LEU A 105 -23.17 0.82 -8.47
C LEU A 105 -24.09 -0.39 -8.66
N ARG A 106 -24.95 -0.37 -9.68
CA ARG A 106 -25.95 -1.41 -9.93
C ARG A 106 -26.83 -1.69 -8.71
N GLY A 107 -27.20 -0.62 -7.99
CA GLY A 107 -28.03 -0.68 -6.78
C GLY A 107 -27.33 -1.23 -5.53
N ARG A 108 -26.00 -1.42 -5.56
CA ARG A 108 -25.21 -1.81 -4.39
C ARG A 108 -24.30 -0.67 -3.95
N ARG A 109 -24.24 -0.40 -2.65
CA ARG A 109 -23.34 0.61 -2.09
C ARG A 109 -21.89 0.22 -2.34
N VAL A 110 -21.11 1.13 -2.91
CA VAL A 110 -19.68 0.93 -3.25
C VAL A 110 -18.85 2.12 -2.82
N ARG A 111 -17.52 1.96 -2.83
CA ARG A 111 -16.61 3.09 -2.61
C ARG A 111 -16.54 3.93 -3.88
N VAL A 112 -16.22 5.22 -3.71
CA VAL A 112 -16.04 6.16 -4.83
C VAL A 112 -15.03 5.63 -5.86
N ARG A 113 -13.96 4.99 -5.39
CA ARG A 113 -12.94 4.40 -6.26
C ARG A 113 -13.51 3.30 -7.16
N ASP A 114 -14.33 2.41 -6.60
CA ASP A 114 -14.89 1.27 -7.33
C ASP A 114 -15.90 1.75 -8.40
N ALA A 115 -16.68 2.79 -8.08
CA ALA A 115 -17.59 3.43 -9.03
C ALA A 115 -16.85 4.09 -10.20
N LEU A 116 -15.72 4.77 -9.94
CA LEU A 116 -14.89 5.37 -10.97
C LEU A 116 -14.20 4.33 -11.85
N GLU A 117 -13.70 3.26 -11.25
CA GLU A 117 -13.08 2.15 -11.99
C GLU A 117 -14.08 1.48 -12.94
N ALA A 118 -15.34 1.35 -12.53
CA ALA A 118 -16.41 0.86 -13.40
C ALA A 118 -16.68 1.80 -14.60
N LEU A 119 -16.34 3.09 -14.50
CA LEU A 119 -16.48 4.08 -15.57
C LEU A 119 -15.24 4.20 -16.47
N SER A 120 -14.06 3.70 -16.06
CA SER A 120 -12.79 3.90 -16.78
C SER A 120 -12.82 3.41 -18.24
N ASN A 121 -13.61 2.37 -18.55
CA ASN A 121 -13.71 1.82 -19.91
C ASN A 121 -14.93 2.35 -20.70
N THR A 122 -15.71 3.26 -20.10
CA THR A 122 -16.94 3.79 -20.71
C THR A 122 -16.70 5.08 -21.49
N GLY A 123 -15.55 5.74 -21.26
CA GLY A 123 -15.28 7.09 -21.74
C GLY A 123 -15.96 8.18 -20.91
N LEU A 124 -16.64 7.83 -19.81
CA LEU A 124 -17.24 8.76 -18.84
C LEU A 124 -16.46 8.82 -17.51
N GLY A 125 -15.25 8.26 -17.47
CA GLY A 125 -14.41 8.20 -16.27
C GLY A 125 -13.79 9.55 -15.90
N ALA A 126 -13.16 9.60 -14.71
CA ALA A 126 -12.46 10.78 -14.25
C ALA A 126 -11.30 11.15 -15.18
N GLY A 127 -11.38 12.32 -15.81
CA GLY A 127 -10.40 12.80 -16.80
C GLY A 127 -10.92 12.76 -18.24
N SER A 128 -12.05 12.09 -18.48
CA SER A 128 -12.64 12.01 -19.82
C SER A 128 -13.14 13.37 -20.32
N LEU A 129 -12.79 13.70 -21.56
CA LEU A 129 -13.30 14.88 -22.30
C LEU A 129 -14.78 14.74 -22.71
N SER A 130 -15.49 13.74 -22.18
CA SER A 130 -16.86 13.38 -22.55
C SER A 130 -17.90 14.41 -22.13
N VAL A 131 -17.61 15.20 -21.10
CA VAL A 131 -18.46 16.28 -20.66
C VAL A 131 -17.68 17.58 -20.77
N VAL A 132 -18.01 18.41 -21.76
CA VAL A 132 -17.37 19.73 -21.93
C VAL A 132 -18.19 20.80 -21.22
N GLY A 133 -17.55 21.47 -20.27
CA GLY A 133 -18.15 22.53 -19.47
C GLY A 133 -17.91 23.91 -20.06
N GLN A 134 -18.63 24.91 -19.53
CA GLN A 134 -18.36 26.30 -19.91
C GLN A 134 -16.94 26.70 -19.50
N GLY A 135 -16.17 27.24 -20.45
CA GLY A 135 -14.79 27.71 -20.24
C GLY A 135 -13.72 26.62 -20.36
N GLU A 136 -14.08 25.34 -20.43
CA GLU A 136 -13.09 24.26 -20.54
C GLU A 136 -12.36 24.22 -21.88
N VAL A 137 -13.03 24.59 -22.97
CA VAL A 137 -12.38 24.69 -24.28
C VAL A 137 -11.17 25.63 -24.19
N SER A 138 -11.35 26.79 -23.55
CA SER A 138 -10.26 27.75 -23.33
C SER A 138 -9.16 27.19 -22.44
N MET A 139 -9.51 26.41 -21.40
CA MET A 139 -8.51 25.77 -20.52
C MET A 139 -7.69 24.72 -21.27
N VAL A 140 -8.30 23.90 -22.12
CA VAL A 140 -7.58 22.90 -22.92
C VAL A 140 -6.64 23.58 -23.91
N VAL A 141 -7.07 24.67 -24.54
CA VAL A 141 -6.24 25.45 -25.49
C VAL A 141 -5.05 26.12 -24.79
N ALA A 142 -5.23 26.55 -23.54
CA ALA A 142 -4.18 27.18 -22.74
C ALA A 142 -3.40 26.21 -21.85
N ALA A 143 -3.64 24.90 -21.95
CA ALA A 143 -3.04 23.89 -21.09
C ALA A 143 -1.53 23.79 -21.35
N ASP A 144 -0.76 23.51 -20.30
CA ASP A 144 0.65 23.19 -20.43
C ASP A 144 0.85 21.83 -21.13
N PRO A 145 2.04 21.56 -21.73
CA PRO A 145 2.26 20.35 -22.51
C PRO A 145 1.99 19.05 -21.75
N LYS A 146 2.22 19.01 -20.44
CA LYS A 146 1.98 17.82 -19.63
C LYS A 146 0.48 17.55 -19.48
N THR A 147 -0.29 18.57 -19.09
CA THR A 147 -1.75 18.47 -19.00
C THR A 147 -2.38 18.15 -20.36
N LEU A 148 -1.85 18.73 -21.44
CA LEU A 148 -2.32 18.43 -22.80
C LEU A 148 -2.05 16.97 -23.19
N LEU A 149 -0.90 16.40 -22.81
CA LEU A 149 -0.59 14.99 -23.03
C LEU A 149 -1.56 14.08 -22.27
N GLU A 150 -1.89 14.38 -21.02
CA GLU A 150 -2.88 13.63 -20.23
C GLU A 150 -4.25 13.60 -20.93
N HIS A 151 -4.70 14.74 -21.46
CA HIS A 151 -5.93 14.81 -22.26
C HIS A 151 -5.86 14.00 -23.55
N LEU A 152 -4.72 14.01 -24.24
CA LEU A 152 -4.51 13.24 -25.47
C LEU A 152 -4.47 11.73 -25.21
N GLU A 153 -3.79 11.29 -24.16
CA GLU A 153 -3.74 9.90 -23.74
C GLU A 153 -5.14 9.38 -23.39
N GLU A 154 -5.93 10.18 -22.68
CA GLU A 154 -7.32 9.83 -22.37
C GLU A 154 -8.19 9.77 -23.64
N ALA A 155 -8.07 10.75 -24.54
CA ALA A 155 -8.80 10.76 -25.81
C ALA A 155 -8.44 9.57 -26.72
N ALA A 156 -7.19 9.11 -26.66
CA ALA A 156 -6.70 7.93 -27.36
C ALA A 156 -7.10 6.60 -26.67
N GLY A 157 -7.74 6.65 -25.51
CA GLY A 157 -8.08 5.47 -24.71
C GLY A 157 -6.86 4.81 -24.04
N LEU A 158 -5.76 5.54 -23.90
CA LEU A 158 -4.50 5.10 -23.30
C LEU A 158 -4.37 5.50 -21.82
N GLY A 159 -5.31 6.25 -21.25
CA GLY A 159 -5.22 6.77 -19.88
C GLY A 159 -4.99 5.68 -18.82
N SER A 160 -5.65 4.52 -18.93
CA SER A 160 -5.44 3.39 -18.01
C SER A 160 -4.03 2.80 -18.12
N LEU A 161 -3.50 2.67 -19.33
CA LEU A 161 -2.16 2.17 -19.60
C LEU A 161 -1.10 3.17 -19.11
N ALA A 162 -1.28 4.46 -19.40
CA ALA A 162 -0.40 5.53 -18.95
C ALA A 162 -0.35 5.60 -17.41
N SER A 163 -1.51 5.53 -16.75
CA SER A 163 -1.60 5.47 -15.29
C SER A 163 -0.92 4.22 -14.71
N SER A 164 -1.18 3.05 -15.31
CA SER A 164 -0.55 1.78 -14.89
C SER A 164 0.96 1.82 -15.02
N ARG A 165 1.48 2.38 -16.13
CA ARG A 165 2.91 2.57 -16.35
C ARG A 165 3.53 3.44 -15.27
N THR A 166 2.92 4.59 -14.95
CA THR A 166 3.42 5.50 -13.91
C THR A 166 3.45 4.82 -12.54
N GLN A 167 2.36 4.16 -12.13
CA GLN A 167 2.31 3.42 -10.86
C GLN A 167 3.36 2.31 -10.79
N THR A 168 3.63 1.63 -11.91
CA THR A 168 4.63 0.56 -11.97
C THR A 168 6.04 1.13 -11.81
N LEU A 169 6.34 2.25 -12.45
CA LEU A 169 7.62 2.94 -12.29
C LEU A 169 7.83 3.44 -10.86
N ASP A 170 6.80 4.00 -10.23
CA ASP A 170 6.87 4.45 -8.84
C ASP A 170 7.17 3.27 -7.88
N ARG A 171 6.49 2.13 -8.09
CA ARG A 171 6.75 0.90 -7.32
C ARG A 171 8.15 0.35 -7.54
N LEU A 172 8.66 0.42 -8.77
CA LEU A 172 10.02 -0.02 -9.09
C LEU A 172 11.05 0.84 -8.35
N LEU A 173 10.89 2.16 -8.38
CA LEU A 173 11.76 3.09 -7.65
C LEU A 173 11.72 2.86 -6.13
N GLU A 174 10.54 2.55 -5.58
CA GLU A 174 10.40 2.21 -4.17
C GLU A 174 11.12 0.90 -3.82
N ALA A 175 11.00 -0.12 -4.67
CA ALA A 175 11.69 -1.40 -4.49
C ALA A 175 13.21 -1.24 -4.57
N GLU A 176 13.73 -0.46 -5.53
CA GLU A 176 15.15 -0.16 -5.66
C GLU A 176 15.70 0.53 -4.40
N ARG A 177 15.01 1.55 -3.89
CA ARG A 177 15.38 2.20 -2.62
C ARG A 177 15.38 1.23 -1.44
N GLY A 178 14.44 0.30 -1.41
CA GLY A 178 14.37 -0.75 -0.40
C GLY A 178 15.59 -1.69 -0.45
N LEU A 179 16.00 -2.09 -1.66
CA LEU A 179 17.18 -2.93 -1.86
C LEU A 179 18.47 -2.20 -1.44
N ASP A 180 18.60 -0.93 -1.82
CA ASP A 180 19.76 -0.10 -1.44
C ASP A 180 19.88 0.02 0.09
N ALA A 181 18.75 0.16 0.79
CA ALA A 181 18.71 0.22 2.25
C ALA A 181 19.05 -1.13 2.92
N LEU A 182 18.71 -2.26 2.30
CA LEU A 182 19.01 -3.59 2.84
C LEU A 182 20.46 -4.03 2.59
N ASN A 183 21.11 -3.52 1.54
CA ASN A 183 22.47 -3.88 1.19
C ASN A 183 23.51 -3.69 2.33
N PRO A 184 23.56 -2.55 3.06
CA PRO A 184 24.50 -2.39 4.17
C PRO A 184 24.27 -3.40 5.31
N LEU A 185 23.00 -3.71 5.62
CA LEU A 185 22.64 -4.72 6.63
C LEU A 185 23.09 -6.12 6.20
N HIS A 186 22.98 -6.43 4.90
CA HIS A 186 23.46 -7.70 4.35
C HIS A 186 24.99 -7.81 4.48
N LEU A 187 25.73 -6.75 4.13
CA LEU A 187 27.19 -6.71 4.27
C LEU A 187 27.63 -6.83 5.73
N GLU A 188 26.95 -6.15 6.65
CA GLU A 188 27.19 -6.27 8.10
C GLU A 188 27.01 -7.72 8.57
N ARG A 189 25.93 -8.39 8.12
CA ARG A 189 25.67 -9.79 8.46
C ARG A 189 26.74 -10.74 7.91
N ILE A 190 27.25 -10.51 6.70
CA ILE A 190 28.37 -11.30 6.15
C ILE A 190 29.60 -11.20 7.06
N VAL A 191 29.99 -9.98 7.43
CA VAL A 191 31.13 -9.75 8.34
C VAL A 191 30.90 -10.45 9.68
N ARG A 192 29.69 -10.32 10.24
CA ARG A 192 29.34 -10.95 11.53
C ARG A 192 29.44 -12.46 11.48
N VAL A 193 29.05 -13.10 10.39
CA VAL A 193 29.17 -14.55 10.20
C VAL A 193 30.63 -14.99 10.17
N GLU A 194 31.50 -14.25 9.48
CA GLU A 194 32.94 -14.54 9.44
C GLU A 194 33.61 -14.41 10.82
N ASP A 195 33.24 -13.38 11.60
CA ASP A 195 33.75 -13.22 12.96
C ASP A 195 33.32 -14.38 13.88
N LEU A 196 32.04 -14.78 13.81
CA LEU A 196 31.53 -15.92 14.57
C LEU A 196 32.21 -17.24 14.18
N ARG A 197 32.56 -17.44 12.91
CA ARG A 197 33.35 -18.60 12.45
C ARG A 197 34.73 -18.62 13.09
N ARG A 198 35.41 -17.47 13.16
CA ARG A 198 36.73 -17.35 13.81
C ARG A 198 36.64 -17.59 15.31
N GLU A 199 35.61 -17.06 15.97
CA GLU A 199 35.37 -17.29 17.39
C GLU A 199 35.12 -18.78 17.68
N SER A 200 34.30 -19.45 16.87
CA SER A 200 34.04 -20.89 16.98
C SER A 200 35.33 -21.71 16.84
N ALA A 201 36.15 -21.43 15.83
CA ALA A 201 37.41 -22.13 15.60
C ALA A 201 38.37 -21.99 16.80
N ARG A 202 38.49 -20.78 17.36
CA ARG A 202 39.31 -20.53 18.56
C ARG A 202 38.77 -21.27 19.79
N ALA A 203 37.45 -21.31 19.96
CA ALA A 203 36.81 -22.03 21.06
C ALA A 203 37.05 -23.55 20.98
N GLU A 204 36.98 -24.12 19.77
CA GLU A 204 37.30 -25.53 19.52
C GLU A 204 38.78 -25.84 19.81
N GLU A 205 39.69 -25.00 19.35
CA GLU A 205 41.13 -25.14 19.62
C GLU A 205 41.42 -25.04 21.12
N SER A 206 40.84 -24.05 21.80
CA SER A 206 40.97 -23.91 23.27
C SER A 206 40.49 -25.15 24.00
N THR A 207 39.35 -25.71 23.58
CA THR A 207 38.82 -26.96 24.15
C THR A 207 39.80 -28.12 23.94
N LYS A 208 40.33 -28.30 22.73
CA LYS A 208 41.34 -29.34 22.42
C LYS A 208 42.60 -29.19 23.27
N LEU A 209 43.12 -27.97 23.39
CA LEU A 209 44.32 -27.68 24.19
C LEU A 209 44.07 -27.94 25.68
N LYS A 210 42.91 -27.54 26.22
CA LYS A 210 42.53 -27.84 27.61
C LYS A 210 42.46 -29.35 27.86
N THR A 211 41.83 -30.12 26.96
CA THR A 211 41.77 -31.58 27.08
C THR A 211 43.18 -32.19 27.08
N ARG A 212 44.06 -31.73 26.18
CA ARG A 212 45.45 -32.19 26.12
C ARG A 212 46.24 -31.82 27.37
N GLN A 213 46.08 -30.60 27.87
CA GLN A 213 46.71 -30.15 29.11
C GLN A 213 46.30 -31.03 30.28
N THR A 214 45.00 -31.26 30.50
CA THR A 214 44.50 -32.11 31.59
C THR A 214 45.02 -33.55 31.47
N LEU A 215 45.14 -34.09 30.25
CA LEU A 215 45.73 -35.41 30.02
C LEU A 215 47.21 -35.46 30.42
N LEU A 216 47.99 -34.46 30.00
CA LEU A 216 49.42 -34.36 30.33
C LEU A 216 49.64 -34.18 31.83
N GLU A 217 48.86 -33.33 32.49
CA GLU A 217 48.90 -33.13 33.94
C GLU A 217 48.62 -34.44 34.69
N ARG A 218 47.55 -35.17 34.31
CA ARG A 218 47.23 -36.48 34.88
C ARG A 218 48.36 -37.49 34.68
N THR A 219 48.96 -37.50 33.49
CA THR A 219 50.07 -38.40 33.15
C THR A 219 51.32 -38.08 33.99
N LEU A 220 51.65 -36.80 34.14
CA LEU A 220 52.77 -36.35 34.97
C LEU A 220 52.58 -36.72 36.43
N VAL A 221 51.39 -36.48 36.99
CA VAL A 221 51.06 -36.86 38.37
C VAL A 221 51.20 -38.37 38.57
N ARG A 222 50.73 -39.17 37.61
CA ARG A 222 50.86 -40.63 37.65
C ARG A 222 52.34 -41.07 37.61
N ALA A 223 53.14 -40.49 36.72
CA ALA A 223 54.57 -40.78 36.61
C ALA A 223 55.32 -40.42 37.90
N LYS A 224 55.08 -39.22 38.46
CA LYS A 224 55.67 -38.80 39.75
C LYS A 224 55.28 -39.74 40.88
N ARG A 225 54.02 -40.16 40.95
CA ARG A 225 53.55 -41.13 41.95
C ARG A 225 54.29 -42.47 41.81
N GLN A 226 54.50 -42.94 40.59
CA GLN A 226 55.22 -44.19 40.32
C GLN A 226 56.67 -44.11 40.81
N THR A 227 57.38 -43.04 40.46
CA THR A 227 58.76 -42.81 40.92
C THR A 227 58.85 -42.75 42.44
N LEU A 228 57.95 -42.02 43.11
CA LEU A 228 57.90 -41.95 44.57
C LEU A 228 57.62 -43.32 45.22
N LEU A 229 56.78 -44.16 44.61
CA LEU A 229 56.54 -45.52 45.10
C LEU A 229 57.79 -46.40 44.97
N GLU A 230 58.51 -46.31 43.85
CA GLU A 230 59.78 -47.01 43.65
C GLU A 230 60.84 -46.56 44.67
N GLU A 231 60.94 -45.26 44.94
CA GLU A 231 61.81 -44.71 45.98
C GLU A 231 61.44 -45.22 47.38
N ILE A 232 60.14 -45.24 47.74
CA ILE A 232 59.67 -45.77 49.03
C ILE A 232 60.03 -47.25 49.16
N LEU A 233 59.84 -48.06 48.12
CA LEU A 233 60.19 -49.49 48.13
C LEU A 233 61.69 -49.69 48.30
N SER A 234 62.50 -48.93 47.57
CA SER A 234 63.97 -48.96 47.70
C SER A 234 64.43 -48.58 49.12
N LEU A 235 63.89 -47.49 49.68
CA LEU A 235 64.20 -47.06 51.04
C LEU A 235 63.78 -48.09 52.09
N ARG A 236 62.60 -48.70 51.96
CA ARG A 236 62.16 -49.79 52.84
C ARG A 236 63.09 -51.00 52.77
N GLY A 237 63.52 -51.40 51.57
CA GLY A 237 64.51 -52.46 51.40
C GLY A 237 65.84 -52.14 52.07
N ARG A 238 66.31 -50.89 51.98
CA ARG A 238 67.52 -50.42 52.67
C ARG A 238 67.37 -50.45 54.19
N VAL A 239 66.22 -50.02 54.72
CA VAL A 239 65.94 -50.08 56.16
C VAL A 239 65.96 -51.53 56.65
N ALA A 240 65.25 -52.43 55.98
CA ALA A 240 65.24 -53.85 56.33
C ALA A 240 66.65 -54.48 56.31
N ALA A 241 67.47 -54.15 55.30
CA ALA A 241 68.86 -54.63 55.23
C ALA A 241 69.74 -54.08 56.38
N LEU A 242 69.50 -52.84 56.81
CA LEU A 242 70.20 -52.24 57.96
C LEU A 242 69.75 -52.85 59.29
N GLU A 243 68.46 -53.19 59.44
CA GLU A 243 67.93 -53.88 60.61
C GLU A 243 68.48 -55.31 60.75
N VAL A 244 68.63 -56.04 59.63
CA VAL A 244 69.31 -57.35 59.64
C VAL A 244 70.77 -57.19 60.07
N ARG A 245 71.51 -56.22 59.50
CA ARG A 245 72.92 -55.96 59.89
C ARG A 245 73.11 -55.50 61.32
N SER A 246 72.14 -54.79 61.91
CA SER A 246 72.21 -54.39 63.32
C SER A 246 71.93 -55.58 64.23
N SER A 247 71.00 -56.48 63.86
CA SER A 247 70.74 -57.71 64.60
C SER A 247 71.91 -58.69 64.58
N GLU A 248 72.65 -58.79 63.47
CA GLU A 248 73.88 -59.62 63.35
C GLU A 248 75.08 -59.08 64.14
N LYS A 249 75.08 -57.79 64.51
CA LYS A 249 76.15 -57.17 65.33
C LYS A 249 75.89 -57.22 66.83
N VAL A 250 74.69 -57.60 67.26
CA VAL A 250 74.27 -57.63 68.67
C VAL A 250 74.19 -59.08 69.21
N ALA A 251 74.36 -60.08 68.34
CA ALA A 251 74.61 -61.48 68.71
C ALA A 251 76.11 -61.78 68.77
#